data_AF-A0A9E0TVH0-F1
#
_entry.id   AF-A0A9E0TVH0-F1
#
_cell.length_a   1.000
_cell.length_b   1.000
_cell.length_c   1.000
_cell.angle_alpha   90.00
_cell.angle_beta   90.00
_cell.angle_gamma   90.00
#
_symmetry.space_group_name_H-M   'P 1'
#
loop_
_entity.id
_entity.type
_entity.pdbx_description
1 polymer ?
#
loop_
_entity_poly.entity_id
_entity_poly.type
_entity_poly.pdbx_seq_one_letter_code
_entity_poly.pdbx_strand_id
1 'polypeptide(L)'
;MKRKLGLIVSIFCIIQSIIANEEDAVSTPLLARDAQVLNLGNSRIKLADRVNQNADVLALYDVLVSEWLAYDLKDEKKLDLFAMSKAIDFAAIKHEGQYREGILRTPYIIHPLGVVKSLWSEGGIREGDTLVAAVLHDTLEDTQTTPEEIEANFGYHVRSIVEELTDDPHLSSEEKKQKQVEHAKEYSREARLIKLADRLYNIRDLKNLTPSERLACKNYLEWSLKLLTALRGANMVLENALELEILTQLTEDQ
;
A
#
# COMPACT_ATOMS: atom_id res chain seq x y z
N MET A 1 -23.34 -8.56 -0.94
CA MET A 1 -22.78 -9.52 0.06
C MET A 1 -22.60 -10.95 -0.48
N LYS A 2 -23.55 -11.57 -1.18
CA LYS A 2 -23.42 -12.97 -1.64
C LYS A 2 -22.34 -13.24 -2.72
N ARG A 3 -21.91 -12.24 -3.50
CA ARG A 3 -20.86 -12.39 -4.52
C ARG A 3 -19.42 -12.32 -3.97
N LYS A 4 -19.19 -11.67 -2.82
CA LYS A 4 -17.85 -11.58 -2.18
C LYS A 4 -17.49 -12.86 -1.40
N LEU A 5 -18.49 -13.57 -0.86
CA LEU A 5 -18.30 -14.84 -0.16
C LEU A 5 -17.91 -16.00 -1.10
N GLY A 6 -18.35 -15.94 -2.37
CA GLY A 6 -18.03 -16.96 -3.37
C GLY A 6 -16.57 -16.96 -3.84
N LEU A 7 -15.88 -15.81 -3.74
CA LEU A 7 -14.47 -15.69 -4.15
C LEU A 7 -13.52 -16.27 -3.10
N ILE A 8 -13.81 -16.08 -1.81
CA ILE A 8 -13.00 -16.58 -0.69
C ILE A 8 -13.08 -18.12 -0.60
N VAL A 9 -14.28 -18.69 -0.80
CA VAL A 9 -14.44 -20.15 -0.89
C VAL A 9 -13.69 -20.72 -2.10
N SER A 10 -13.61 -19.96 -3.19
CA SER A 10 -12.89 -20.39 -4.39
C SER A 10 -11.37 -20.46 -4.18
N ILE A 11 -10.77 -19.57 -3.39
CA ILE A 11 -9.32 -19.58 -3.12
C ILE A 11 -8.95 -20.76 -2.21
N PHE A 12 -9.74 -21.01 -1.15
CA PHE A 12 -9.49 -22.16 -0.27
C PHE A 12 -9.66 -23.50 -1.01
N CYS A 13 -10.65 -23.61 -1.92
CA CYS A 13 -10.80 -24.79 -2.77
C CYS A 13 -9.68 -24.93 -3.80
N ILE A 14 -9.15 -23.83 -4.37
CA ILE A 14 -7.99 -23.89 -5.26
C ILE A 14 -6.76 -24.40 -4.49
N ILE A 15 -6.54 -23.92 -3.26
CA ILE A 15 -5.45 -24.38 -2.39
C ILE A 15 -5.60 -25.89 -2.10
N GLN A 16 -6.80 -26.36 -1.75
CA GLN A 16 -7.04 -27.79 -1.47
C GLN A 16 -6.94 -28.68 -2.73
N SER A 17 -7.39 -28.20 -3.90
CA SER A 17 -7.28 -28.94 -5.17
C SER A 17 -5.86 -29.02 -5.73
N ILE A 18 -4.99 -28.06 -5.39
CA ILE A 18 -3.56 -28.14 -5.71
C ILE A 18 -2.88 -29.21 -4.84
N ILE A 19 -3.23 -29.27 -3.56
CA ILE A 19 -2.67 -30.26 -2.60
C ILE A 19 -3.12 -31.70 -2.93
N ALA A 20 -4.32 -31.90 -3.49
CA ALA A 20 -4.91 -33.22 -3.69
C ALA A 20 -4.44 -34.00 -4.94
N ASN A 21 -3.57 -33.42 -5.78
CA ASN A 21 -3.13 -34.03 -7.05
C ASN A 21 -1.69 -34.57 -7.05
N GLU A 22 -1.06 -34.75 -5.88
CA GLU A 22 0.33 -35.23 -5.78
C GLU A 22 0.43 -36.76 -5.61
N GLU A 23 0.40 -37.47 -6.73
CA GLU A 23 1.19 -38.70 -6.91
C GLU A 23 1.89 -38.57 -8.26
N ASP A 24 2.99 -37.81 -8.32
CA ASP A 24 4.13 -38.04 -9.23
C ASP A 24 5.15 -36.88 -9.17
N ALA A 25 6.44 -37.24 -9.19
CA ALA A 25 7.65 -36.43 -9.17
C ALA A 25 7.49 -34.88 -9.27
N VAL A 26 7.49 -34.22 -8.11
CA VAL A 26 7.37 -32.77 -8.00
C VAL A 26 8.64 -32.07 -8.50
N SER A 27 8.52 -31.31 -9.59
CA SER A 27 9.60 -30.46 -10.10
C SER A 27 9.90 -29.29 -9.14
N THR A 28 11.18 -28.91 -9.02
CA THR A 28 11.65 -27.81 -8.13
C THR A 28 10.90 -26.47 -8.26
N PRO A 29 10.37 -26.05 -9.43
CA PRO A 29 9.57 -24.83 -9.55
C PRO A 29 8.20 -24.90 -8.84
N LEU A 30 7.61 -26.10 -8.71
CA LEU A 30 6.32 -26.28 -8.02
C LEU A 30 6.47 -26.11 -6.51
N LEU A 31 7.50 -26.74 -5.93
CA LEU A 31 7.83 -26.60 -4.50
C LEU A 31 8.10 -25.15 -4.07
N ALA A 32 8.81 -24.39 -4.92
CA ALA A 32 9.11 -22.98 -4.63
C ALA A 32 7.84 -22.12 -4.60
N ARG A 33 6.86 -22.43 -5.45
CA ARG A 33 5.56 -21.77 -5.49
C ARG A 33 4.72 -22.10 -4.27
N ASP A 34 4.68 -23.37 -3.87
CA ASP A 34 3.93 -23.81 -2.68
C ASP A 34 4.48 -23.15 -1.40
N ALA A 35 5.80 -22.97 -1.32
CA ALA A 35 6.44 -22.23 -0.24
C ALA A 35 6.01 -20.75 -0.18
N GLN A 36 5.88 -20.07 -1.32
CA GLN A 36 5.41 -18.67 -1.38
C GLN A 36 3.94 -18.56 -0.95
N VAL A 37 3.08 -19.45 -1.45
CA VAL A 37 1.66 -19.48 -1.08
C VAL A 37 1.48 -19.75 0.41
N LEU A 38 2.22 -20.72 0.96
CA LEU A 38 2.20 -21.02 2.39
C LEU A 38 2.68 -19.83 3.23
N ASN A 39 3.74 -19.15 2.79
CA ASN A 39 4.27 -17.99 3.47
C ASN A 39 3.26 -16.82 3.49
N LEU A 40 2.58 -16.55 2.37
CA LEU A 40 1.51 -15.56 2.31
C LEU A 40 0.31 -15.92 3.19
N GLY A 41 -0.02 -17.22 3.29
CA GLY A 41 -1.05 -17.72 4.19
C GLY A 41 -0.68 -17.49 5.67
N ASN A 42 0.57 -17.77 6.04
CA ASN A 42 1.06 -17.54 7.40
C ASN A 42 1.11 -16.05 7.75
N SER A 43 1.55 -15.18 6.82
CA SER A 43 1.52 -13.72 6.99
C SER A 43 0.08 -13.23 7.19
N ARG A 44 -0.88 -13.75 6.41
CA ARG A 44 -2.31 -13.45 6.58
C ARG A 44 -2.83 -13.78 7.98
N ILE A 45 -2.46 -14.94 8.53
CA ILE A 45 -2.88 -15.36 9.87
C ILE A 45 -2.34 -14.39 10.93
N LYS A 46 -1.04 -14.08 10.88
CA LYS A 46 -0.43 -13.10 11.82
C LYS A 46 -1.08 -11.72 11.70
N LEU A 47 -1.34 -11.27 10.47
CA LEU A 47 -2.01 -9.99 10.22
C LEU A 47 -3.41 -9.99 10.84
N ALA A 48 -4.17 -11.07 10.68
CA ALA A 48 -5.51 -11.21 11.22
C ALA A 48 -5.54 -11.08 12.75
N ASP A 49 -4.56 -11.64 13.44
CA ASP A 49 -4.45 -11.50 14.89
C ASP A 49 -4.14 -10.05 15.29
N ARG A 50 -3.17 -9.40 14.63
CA ARG A 50 -2.76 -8.01 14.93
C ARG A 50 -3.86 -6.99 14.69
N VAL A 51 -4.63 -7.18 13.63
CA VAL A 51 -5.71 -6.26 13.26
C VAL A 51 -7.05 -6.63 13.89
N ASN A 52 -7.04 -7.52 14.90
CA ASN A 52 -8.22 -8.01 15.60
C ASN A 52 -9.34 -8.45 14.64
N GLN A 53 -8.96 -9.24 13.64
CA GLN A 53 -9.85 -9.79 12.60
C GLN A 53 -10.62 -8.71 11.82
N ASN A 54 -10.07 -7.49 11.68
CA ASN A 54 -10.70 -6.43 10.90
C ASN A 54 -10.94 -6.87 9.45
N ALA A 55 -12.21 -6.92 9.06
CA ALA A 55 -12.63 -7.49 7.78
C ALA A 55 -12.15 -6.69 6.57
N ASP A 56 -12.01 -5.38 6.68
CA ASP A 56 -11.61 -4.51 5.58
C ASP A 56 -10.12 -4.67 5.26
N VAL A 57 -9.28 -4.74 6.30
CA VAL A 57 -7.84 -5.05 6.14
C VAL A 57 -7.65 -6.41 5.49
N LEU A 58 -8.33 -7.44 6.01
CA LEU A 58 -8.17 -8.81 5.50
C LEU A 58 -8.70 -8.96 4.08
N ALA A 59 -9.81 -8.31 3.75
CA ALA A 59 -10.33 -8.31 2.38
C ALA A 59 -9.38 -7.62 1.41
N LEU A 60 -8.75 -6.50 1.81
CA LEU A 60 -7.77 -5.80 0.98
C LEU A 60 -6.51 -6.65 0.77
N TYR A 61 -5.99 -7.26 1.83
CA TYR A 61 -4.87 -8.20 1.75
C TYR A 61 -5.17 -9.36 0.79
N ASP A 62 -6.35 -9.98 0.91
CA ASP A 62 -6.76 -11.12 0.07
C ASP A 62 -6.86 -10.74 -1.41
N VAL A 63 -7.36 -9.54 -1.70
CA VAL A 63 -7.42 -9.00 -3.06
C VAL A 63 -6.01 -8.82 -3.64
N LEU A 64 -5.09 -8.21 -2.87
CA LEU A 64 -3.71 -8.00 -3.31
C LEU A 64 -2.99 -9.32 -3.59
N VAL A 65 -3.06 -10.26 -2.64
CA VAL A 65 -2.43 -11.58 -2.79
C VAL A 65 -2.98 -12.32 -4.00
N SER A 66 -4.30 -12.26 -4.23
CA SER A 66 -4.92 -12.89 -5.41
C SER A 66 -4.37 -12.31 -6.71
N GLU A 67 -4.19 -10.99 -6.79
CA GLU A 67 -3.64 -10.33 -7.98
C GLU A 67 -2.16 -10.62 -8.19
N TRP A 68 -1.37 -10.68 -7.11
CA TRP A 68 0.05 -11.01 -7.17
C TRP A 68 0.28 -12.45 -7.61
N LEU A 69 -0.46 -13.41 -7.04
CA LEU A 69 -0.39 -14.82 -7.46
C LEU A 69 -0.84 -15.00 -8.91
N ALA A 70 -1.88 -14.28 -9.35
CA ALA A 70 -2.33 -14.32 -10.74
C ALA A 70 -1.31 -13.72 -11.71
N TYR A 71 -0.49 -12.76 -11.27
CA TYR A 71 0.61 -12.19 -12.05
C TYR A 71 1.82 -13.12 -12.10
N ASP A 72 2.23 -13.68 -10.96
CA ASP A 72 3.35 -14.64 -10.86
C ASP A 72 3.11 -15.90 -11.71
N LEU A 73 1.85 -16.27 -11.93
CA LEU A 73 1.46 -17.35 -12.84
C LEU A 73 1.70 -17.07 -14.34
N LYS A 74 1.80 -15.79 -14.74
CA LYS A 74 1.80 -15.37 -16.15
C LYS A 74 3.15 -14.90 -16.66
N ASP A 75 4.07 -14.49 -15.78
CA ASP A 75 5.29 -13.79 -16.14
C ASP A 75 6.54 -14.49 -15.56
N GLU A 76 7.62 -14.54 -16.33
CA GLU A 76 8.92 -15.10 -15.88
C GLU A 76 9.66 -14.14 -14.93
N LYS A 77 9.31 -12.85 -14.92
CA LYS A 77 9.78 -11.89 -13.92
C LYS A 77 8.93 -11.97 -12.65
N LYS A 78 9.45 -12.71 -11.67
CA LYS A 78 8.79 -12.91 -10.39
C LYS A 78 8.83 -11.67 -9.52
N LEU A 79 7.66 -11.24 -9.04
CA LEU A 79 7.56 -10.39 -7.86
C LEU A 79 8.10 -11.20 -6.67
N ASP A 80 8.96 -10.61 -5.85
CA ASP A 80 9.42 -11.28 -4.63
C ASP A 80 8.31 -11.25 -3.56
N LEU A 81 7.47 -12.28 -3.57
CA LEU A 81 6.37 -12.45 -2.61
C LEU A 81 6.86 -12.64 -1.17
N PHE A 82 8.09 -13.14 -0.98
CA PHE A 82 8.67 -13.21 0.36
C PHE A 82 8.98 -11.80 0.86
N ALA A 83 9.64 -10.97 0.06
CA ALA A 83 9.91 -9.58 0.42
C ALA A 83 8.62 -8.80 0.71
N MET A 84 7.58 -8.96 -0.12
CA MET A 84 6.27 -8.34 0.11
C MET A 84 5.64 -8.77 1.44
N SER A 85 5.57 -10.08 1.71
CA SER A 85 5.03 -10.58 2.98
C SER A 85 5.82 -10.08 4.20
N LYS A 86 7.16 -10.01 4.07
CA LYS A 86 8.04 -9.54 5.13
C LYS A 86 7.81 -8.06 5.43
N ALA A 87 7.65 -7.24 4.39
CA ALA A 87 7.34 -5.83 4.53
C ALA A 87 5.97 -5.61 5.19
N ILE A 88 4.94 -6.39 4.80
CA ILE A 88 3.61 -6.30 5.41
C ILE A 88 3.65 -6.73 6.88
N ASP A 89 4.29 -7.85 7.20
CA ASP A 89 4.46 -8.30 8.59
C ASP A 89 5.18 -7.23 9.42
N PHE A 90 6.23 -6.61 8.86
CA PHE A 90 6.99 -5.56 9.52
C PHE A 90 6.15 -4.30 9.76
N ALA A 91 5.50 -3.76 8.72
CA ALA A 91 4.65 -2.57 8.84
C ALA A 91 3.48 -2.80 9.80
N ALA A 92 2.87 -4.00 9.78
CA ALA A 92 1.80 -4.35 10.71
C ALA A 92 2.25 -4.39 12.17
N ILE A 93 3.51 -4.78 12.44
CA ILE A 93 4.12 -4.69 13.77
C ILE A 93 4.36 -3.23 14.16
N LYS A 94 4.97 -2.45 13.27
CA LYS A 94 5.39 -1.08 13.58
C LYS A 94 4.21 -0.13 13.80
N HIS A 95 3.13 -0.32 13.05
CA HIS A 95 1.88 0.44 13.20
C HIS A 95 0.87 -0.24 14.14
N GLU A 96 1.28 -1.20 14.96
CA GLU A 96 0.38 -1.85 15.92
C GLU A 96 -0.19 -0.82 16.92
N GLY A 97 -1.51 -0.85 17.13
CA GLY A 97 -2.21 0.13 17.96
C GLY A 97 -2.43 1.50 17.29
N GLN A 98 -1.96 1.71 16.07
CA GLN A 98 -2.28 2.88 15.27
C GLN A 98 -3.52 2.65 14.41
N TYR A 99 -4.27 3.72 14.19
CA TYR A 99 -5.54 3.67 13.47
C TYR A 99 -5.69 4.88 12.57
N ARG A 100 -6.42 4.70 11.47
CA ARG A 100 -6.83 5.80 10.61
C ARG A 100 -7.75 6.77 11.36
N GLU A 101 -7.65 8.03 10.98
CA GLU A 101 -8.58 9.07 11.43
C GLU A 101 -10.00 8.80 10.90
N GLY A 102 -10.99 9.47 11.49
CA GLY A 102 -12.39 9.30 11.16
C GLY A 102 -13.14 8.27 12.02
N ILE A 103 -14.41 8.08 11.70
CA ILE A 103 -15.39 7.39 12.57
C ILE A 103 -15.12 5.89 12.71
N LEU A 104 -14.66 5.25 11.63
CA LEU A 104 -14.47 3.80 11.58
C LEU A 104 -13.24 3.31 12.33
N ARG A 105 -12.25 4.19 12.60
CA ARG A 105 -11.04 3.88 13.37
C ARG A 105 -10.41 2.55 12.90
N THR A 106 -10.17 2.39 11.60
CA THR A 106 -9.60 1.17 11.02
C THR A 106 -8.10 1.05 11.34
N PRO A 107 -7.55 -0.17 11.55
CA PRO A 107 -6.12 -0.35 11.80
C PRO A 107 -5.26 0.27 10.70
N TYR A 108 -4.21 1.01 11.08
CA TYR A 108 -3.47 1.88 10.15
C TYR A 108 -2.87 1.15 8.95
N ILE A 109 -2.48 -0.12 9.12
CA ILE A 109 -1.93 -0.97 8.04
C ILE A 109 -2.83 -1.05 6.79
N ILE A 110 -4.13 -0.76 6.90
CA ILE A 110 -5.02 -0.63 5.74
C ILE A 110 -4.53 0.41 4.73
N HIS A 111 -3.90 1.49 5.21
CA HIS A 111 -3.40 2.59 4.38
C HIS A 111 -2.21 2.16 3.54
N PRO A 112 -1.07 1.67 4.09
CA PRO A 112 0.02 1.18 3.26
C PRO A 112 -0.41 0.11 2.25
N LEU A 113 -1.33 -0.81 2.63
CA LEU A 113 -1.91 -1.77 1.69
C LEU A 113 -2.74 -1.10 0.59
N GLY A 114 -3.45 -0.03 0.92
CA GLY A 114 -4.21 0.80 -0.01
C GLY A 114 -3.34 1.54 -1.01
N VAL A 115 -2.23 2.11 -0.56
CA VAL A 115 -1.22 2.74 -1.42
C VAL A 115 -0.66 1.73 -2.41
N VAL A 116 -0.27 0.54 -1.92
CA VAL A 116 0.19 -0.56 -2.76
C VAL A 116 -0.88 -0.98 -3.77
N LYS A 117 -2.16 -1.01 -3.36
CA LYS A 117 -3.27 -1.33 -4.26
C LYS A 117 -3.39 -0.32 -5.40
N SER A 118 -3.28 0.98 -5.13
CA SER A 118 -3.31 2.01 -6.18
C SER A 118 -2.10 1.89 -7.12
N LEU A 119 -0.89 1.67 -6.59
CA LEU A 119 0.30 1.42 -7.43
C LEU A 119 0.13 0.20 -8.33
N TRP A 120 -0.37 -0.90 -7.78
CA TRP A 120 -0.49 -2.16 -8.49
C TRP A 120 -1.61 -2.16 -9.54
N SER A 121 -2.83 -1.79 -9.14
CA SER A 121 -4.02 -1.94 -9.99
C SER A 121 -4.23 -0.77 -10.95
N GLU A 122 -3.88 0.46 -10.55
CA GLU A 122 -4.05 1.66 -11.38
C GLU A 122 -2.73 2.08 -12.02
N GLY A 123 -1.66 2.12 -11.23
CA GLY A 123 -0.35 2.53 -11.69
C GLY A 123 0.38 1.50 -12.55
N GLY A 124 -0.04 0.24 -12.51
CA GLY A 124 0.63 -0.85 -13.25
C GLY A 124 2.06 -1.15 -12.76
N ILE A 125 2.40 -0.75 -11.54
CA ILE A 125 3.75 -0.87 -10.97
C ILE A 125 4.01 -2.32 -10.54
N ARG A 126 5.16 -2.87 -10.96
CA ARG A 126 5.58 -4.26 -10.69
C ARG A 126 6.99 -4.35 -10.09
N GLU A 127 7.66 -3.21 -9.96
CA GLU A 127 8.97 -3.07 -9.35
C GLU A 127 8.88 -3.40 -7.84
N GLY A 128 9.51 -4.51 -7.43
CA GLY A 128 9.41 -5.05 -6.07
C GLY A 128 9.85 -4.06 -4.99
N ASP A 129 11.01 -3.43 -5.15
CA ASP A 129 11.53 -2.46 -4.18
C ASP A 129 10.59 -1.25 -4.00
N THR A 130 9.97 -0.77 -5.08
CA THR A 130 8.97 0.32 -5.03
C THR A 130 7.74 -0.10 -4.25
N LEU A 131 7.25 -1.33 -4.44
CA LEU A 131 6.09 -1.85 -3.72
C LEU A 131 6.41 -2.11 -2.24
N VAL A 132 7.61 -2.61 -1.92
CA VAL A 132 8.08 -2.78 -0.54
C VAL A 132 8.22 -1.41 0.13
N ALA A 133 8.84 -0.43 -0.53
CA ALA A 133 8.94 0.94 0.00
C ALA A 133 7.55 1.57 0.22
N ALA A 134 6.56 1.30 -0.65
CA ALA A 134 5.18 1.74 -0.46
C ALA A 134 4.52 1.12 0.78
N VAL A 135 4.81 -0.14 1.12
CA VAL A 135 4.34 -0.74 2.38
C VAL A 135 4.96 -0.06 3.61
N LEU A 136 6.19 0.44 3.46
CA LEU A 136 7.00 0.97 4.55
C LEU A 136 7.00 2.50 4.66
N HIS A 137 6.34 3.22 3.75
CA HIS A 137 6.56 4.65 3.54
C HIS A 137 6.38 5.53 4.79
N ASP A 138 5.42 5.17 5.66
CA ASP A 138 5.14 5.90 6.90
C ASP A 138 5.90 5.38 8.13
N THR A 139 6.70 4.30 7.98
CA THR A 139 7.32 3.66 9.16
C THR A 139 8.37 4.54 9.82
N LEU A 140 9.14 5.32 9.07
CA LEU A 140 10.11 6.25 9.66
C LEU A 140 9.44 7.49 10.28
N GLU A 141 8.28 7.92 9.75
CA GLU A 141 7.59 9.11 10.22
C GLU A 141 6.75 8.83 11.47
N ASP A 142 5.98 7.74 11.46
CA ASP A 142 4.92 7.50 12.44
C ASP A 142 5.27 6.43 13.48
N THR A 143 6.46 5.84 13.43
CA THR A 143 6.85 4.74 14.32
C THR A 143 8.26 4.92 14.88
N GLN A 144 8.73 3.99 15.71
CA GLN A 144 10.10 3.98 16.24
C GLN A 144 11.10 3.27 15.31
N THR A 145 10.77 3.15 14.02
CA THR A 145 11.64 2.49 13.03
C THR A 145 12.82 3.39 12.71
N THR A 146 14.01 2.81 12.58
CA THR A 146 15.20 3.56 12.13
C THR A 146 15.56 3.21 10.68
N PRO A 147 16.26 4.09 9.96
CA PRO A 147 16.72 3.79 8.60
C PRO A 147 17.58 2.51 8.53
N GLU A 148 18.43 2.28 9.53
CA GLU A 148 19.27 1.08 9.61
C GLU A 148 18.46 -0.21 9.74
N GLU A 149 17.33 -0.15 10.46
CA GLU A 149 16.43 -1.29 10.58
C GLU A 149 15.79 -1.65 9.23
N ILE A 150 15.41 -0.64 8.42
CA ILE A 150 14.89 -0.84 7.07
C ILE A 150 15.97 -1.43 6.17
N GLU A 151 17.18 -0.86 6.15
CA GLU A 151 18.27 -1.36 5.30
C GLU A 151 18.69 -2.78 5.67
N ALA A 152 18.77 -3.11 6.97
CA ALA A 152 19.10 -4.46 7.41
C ALA A 152 18.06 -5.51 6.94
N ASN A 153 16.80 -5.11 6.77
CA ASN A 153 15.73 -6.02 6.41
C ASN A 153 15.39 -6.05 4.91
N PHE A 154 15.55 -4.93 4.21
CA PHE A 154 15.02 -4.70 2.86
C PHE A 154 16.06 -4.09 1.91
N GLY A 155 17.26 -3.78 2.39
CA GLY A 155 18.36 -3.24 1.60
C GLY A 155 18.34 -1.72 1.46
N TYR A 156 19.48 -1.19 1.01
CA TYR A 156 19.75 0.24 0.89
C TYR A 156 18.75 0.96 -0.03
N HIS A 157 18.37 0.34 -1.15
CA HIS A 157 17.51 0.99 -2.15
C HIS A 157 16.10 1.25 -1.61
N VAL A 158 15.52 0.28 -0.88
CA VAL A 158 14.24 0.48 -0.19
C VAL A 158 14.38 1.56 0.88
N ARG A 159 15.44 1.52 1.69
CA ARG A 159 15.71 2.56 2.71
C ARG A 159 15.75 3.96 2.08
N SER A 160 16.49 4.14 0.98
CA SER A 160 16.61 5.45 0.34
C SER A 160 15.27 5.99 -0.16
N ILE A 161 14.41 5.13 -0.73
CA ILE A 161 13.07 5.55 -1.16
C ILE A 161 12.22 5.97 0.05
N VAL A 162 12.24 5.21 1.15
CA VAL A 162 11.46 5.53 2.35
C VAL A 162 11.95 6.83 3.00
N GLU A 163 13.27 7.09 3.03
CA GLU A 163 13.82 8.35 3.52
C GLU A 163 13.38 9.56 2.70
N GLU A 164 13.32 9.44 1.36
CA GLU A 164 12.77 10.50 0.50
C GLU A 164 11.31 10.82 0.83
N LEU A 165 10.54 9.83 1.30
CA LEU A 165 9.12 9.98 1.57
C LEU A 165 8.82 10.56 2.96
N THR A 166 9.79 10.49 3.87
CA THR A 166 9.66 10.85 5.29
C THR A 166 9.81 12.36 5.48
N ASP A 167 8.82 13.02 6.09
CA ASP A 167 8.93 14.44 6.40
C ASP A 167 9.76 14.69 7.67
N ASP A 168 10.36 15.89 7.76
CA ASP A 168 11.08 16.33 8.96
C ASP A 168 10.10 16.50 10.14
N PRO A 169 10.28 15.77 11.25
CA PRO A 169 9.36 15.78 12.39
C PRO A 169 9.38 17.10 13.18
N HIS A 170 10.35 17.98 12.94
CA HIS A 170 10.46 19.27 13.61
C HIS A 170 9.68 20.40 12.93
N LEU A 171 9.11 20.15 11.75
CA LEU A 171 8.34 21.14 11.00
C LEU A 171 6.86 21.12 11.36
N SER A 172 6.22 22.27 11.27
CA SER A 172 4.75 22.35 11.31
C SER A 172 4.12 21.68 10.09
N SER A 173 2.84 21.32 10.18
CA SER A 173 2.11 20.71 9.05
C SER A 173 2.12 21.59 7.79
N GLU A 174 2.04 22.92 7.95
CA GLU A 174 2.10 23.87 6.83
C GLU A 174 3.49 23.87 6.16
N GLU A 175 4.56 23.85 6.97
CA GLU A 175 5.95 23.79 6.48
C GLU A 175 6.25 22.46 5.78
N LYS A 176 5.78 21.34 6.33
CA LYS A 176 5.87 20.02 5.69
C LYS A 176 5.22 20.06 4.30
N LYS A 177 3.97 20.53 4.23
CA LYS A 177 3.22 20.67 2.97
C LYS A 177 3.93 21.54 1.94
N GLN A 178 4.54 22.65 2.38
CA GLN A 178 5.28 23.54 1.50
C GLN A 178 6.55 22.86 0.96
N LYS A 179 7.35 22.23 1.84
CA LYS A 179 8.56 21.50 1.43
C LYS A 179 8.26 20.34 0.48
N GLN A 180 7.17 19.62 0.68
CA GLN A 180 6.76 18.54 -0.22
C GLN A 180 6.57 19.03 -1.66
N VAL A 181 6.04 20.26 -1.86
CA VAL A 181 5.86 20.86 -3.19
C VAL A 181 7.19 21.37 -3.75
N GLU A 182 8.02 22.00 -2.92
CA GLU A 182 9.33 22.55 -3.32
C GLU A 182 10.29 21.44 -3.78
N HIS A 183 10.38 20.35 -3.02
CA HIS A 183 11.26 19.21 -3.31
C HIS A 183 10.63 18.19 -4.25
N ALA A 184 9.42 18.42 -4.76
CA ALA A 184 8.70 17.44 -5.60
C ALA A 184 9.50 16.95 -6.82
N LYS A 185 10.38 17.81 -7.37
CA LYS A 185 11.24 17.50 -8.52
C LYS A 185 12.53 16.76 -8.15
N GLU A 186 12.90 16.78 -6.86
CA GLU A 186 14.09 16.12 -6.34
C GLU A 186 13.83 14.64 -6.03
N TYR A 187 12.57 14.28 -5.80
CA TYR A 187 12.15 12.90 -5.62
C TYR A 187 12.50 12.01 -6.83
N SER A 188 13.03 10.83 -6.52
CA SER A 188 13.16 9.72 -7.44
C SER A 188 11.82 9.36 -8.08
N ARG A 189 11.85 8.63 -9.20
CA ARG A 189 10.60 8.21 -9.87
C ARG A 189 9.74 7.38 -8.91
N GLU A 190 10.37 6.49 -8.16
CA GLU A 190 9.81 5.60 -7.16
C GLU A 190 9.12 6.39 -6.05
N ALA A 191 9.79 7.37 -5.44
CA ALA A 191 9.19 8.22 -4.43
C ALA A 191 8.01 9.03 -4.99
N ARG A 192 8.09 9.56 -6.22
CA ARG A 192 6.96 10.26 -6.85
C ARG A 192 5.75 9.34 -7.08
N LEU A 193 5.98 8.10 -7.52
CA LEU A 193 4.91 7.11 -7.68
C LEU A 193 4.20 6.86 -6.35
N ILE A 194 4.96 6.67 -5.28
CA ILE A 194 4.42 6.40 -3.94
C ILE A 194 3.66 7.62 -3.41
N LYS A 195 4.19 8.85 -3.55
CA LYS A 195 3.46 10.07 -3.15
C LYS A 195 2.16 10.28 -3.92
N LEU A 196 2.13 9.98 -5.22
CA LEU A 196 0.90 10.03 -6.02
C LEU A 196 -0.14 9.03 -5.49
N ALA A 197 0.26 7.79 -5.22
CA ALA A 197 -0.62 6.74 -4.70
C ALA A 197 -1.08 7.00 -3.25
N ASP A 198 -0.18 7.47 -2.39
CA ASP A 198 -0.49 7.92 -1.02
C ASP A 198 -1.56 9.01 -1.04
N ARG A 199 -1.34 10.06 -1.84
CA ARG A 199 -2.31 11.15 -1.92
C ARG A 199 -3.64 10.69 -2.49
N LEU A 200 -3.63 9.83 -3.51
CA LEU A 200 -4.84 9.26 -4.10
C LEU A 200 -5.64 8.45 -3.08
N TYR A 201 -4.98 7.61 -2.30
CA TYR A 201 -5.63 6.83 -1.26
C TYR A 201 -6.21 7.74 -0.18
N ASN A 202 -5.42 8.70 0.32
CA ASN A 202 -5.86 9.64 1.35
C ASN A 202 -7.08 10.46 0.91
N ILE A 203 -7.13 10.92 -0.34
CA ILE A 203 -8.27 11.69 -0.86
C ILE A 203 -9.53 10.83 -0.98
N ARG A 204 -9.40 9.56 -1.38
CA ARG A 204 -10.53 8.63 -1.42
C ARG A 204 -11.07 8.30 -0.03
N ASP A 205 -10.21 8.36 0.98
CA ASP A 205 -10.55 8.10 2.38
C ASP A 205 -11.24 9.30 3.08
N LEU A 206 -11.24 10.50 2.46
CA LEU A 206 -11.92 11.70 2.98
C LEU A 206 -13.47 11.56 3.03
N LYS A 207 -14.03 10.47 2.50
CA LYS A 207 -15.50 10.27 2.44
C LYS A 207 -16.17 10.04 3.79
N ASN A 208 -15.39 9.94 4.88
CA ASN A 208 -15.87 9.69 6.24
C ASN A 208 -15.68 10.89 7.21
N LEU A 209 -15.53 12.11 6.68
CA LEU A 209 -15.28 13.31 7.47
C LEU A 209 -16.55 13.94 8.08
N THR A 210 -16.39 14.51 9.26
CA THR A 210 -17.34 15.37 9.97
C THR A 210 -17.45 16.76 9.32
N PRO A 211 -18.51 17.55 9.59
CA PRO A 211 -18.67 18.88 9.00
C PRO A 211 -17.54 19.87 9.32
N SER A 212 -16.94 19.82 10.51
CA SER A 212 -15.78 20.65 10.87
C SER A 212 -14.51 20.28 10.09
N GLU A 213 -14.39 19.02 9.67
CA GLU A 213 -13.27 18.53 8.86
C GLU A 213 -13.41 18.94 7.38
N ARG A 214 -14.60 19.32 6.90
CA ARG A 214 -14.82 19.75 5.51
C ARG A 214 -14.08 21.03 5.12
N LEU A 215 -14.00 22.05 5.98
CA LEU A 215 -13.23 23.26 5.65
C LEU A 215 -11.73 22.95 5.56
N ALA A 216 -11.21 22.11 6.45
CA ALA A 216 -9.84 21.62 6.38
C ALA A 216 -9.61 20.76 5.12
N CYS A 217 -10.63 20.02 4.69
CA CYS A 217 -10.64 19.24 3.46
C CYS A 217 -10.39 20.11 2.22
N LYS A 218 -11.06 21.27 2.09
CA LYS A 218 -10.83 22.15 0.93
C LYS A 218 -9.37 22.61 0.79
N ASN A 219 -8.77 23.14 1.86
CA ASN A 219 -7.37 23.57 1.84
C ASN A 219 -6.43 22.40 1.53
N TYR A 220 -6.76 21.22 2.05
CA TYR A 220 -6.02 20.00 1.77
C TYR A 220 -6.13 19.56 0.30
N LEU A 221 -7.30 19.65 -0.32
CA LEU A 221 -7.51 19.36 -1.75
C LEU A 221 -6.78 20.36 -2.66
N GLU A 222 -6.83 21.66 -2.35
CA GLU A 222 -6.12 22.69 -3.11
C GLU A 222 -4.59 22.51 -3.02
N TRP A 223 -4.08 22.17 -1.84
CA TRP A 223 -2.67 21.81 -1.68
C TRP A 223 -2.32 20.53 -2.45
N SER A 224 -3.18 19.52 -2.42
CA SER A 224 -2.98 18.26 -3.17
C SER A 224 -2.85 18.51 -4.68
N LEU A 225 -3.59 19.47 -5.24
CA LEU A 225 -3.48 19.87 -6.64
C LEU A 225 -2.13 20.53 -6.96
N LYS A 226 -1.61 21.37 -6.06
CA LYS A 226 -0.26 21.97 -6.18
C LYS A 226 0.81 20.88 -6.17
N LEU A 227 0.70 19.93 -5.23
CA LEU A 227 1.63 18.80 -5.13
C LEU A 227 1.57 17.91 -6.38
N LEU A 228 0.37 17.53 -6.84
CA LEU A 228 0.18 16.78 -8.08
C LEU A 228 0.87 17.49 -9.27
N THR A 229 0.65 18.79 -9.42
CA THR A 229 1.26 19.58 -10.50
C THR A 229 2.79 19.50 -10.47
N ALA A 230 3.37 19.50 -9.28
CA ALA A 230 4.82 19.41 -9.09
C ALA A 230 5.37 17.98 -9.29
N LEU A 231 4.55 16.94 -9.07
CA LEU A 231 4.92 15.52 -9.22
C LEU A 231 4.75 14.96 -10.65
N ARG A 232 4.06 15.68 -11.56
CA ARG A 232 3.69 15.19 -12.90
C ARG A 232 4.88 14.61 -13.70
N GLY A 233 4.56 13.66 -14.58
CA GLY A 233 5.52 12.97 -15.44
C GLY A 233 6.07 11.67 -14.86
N ALA A 234 5.50 11.16 -13.78
CA ALA A 234 5.88 9.89 -13.17
C ALA A 234 4.97 8.74 -13.63
N ASN A 235 3.66 8.96 -13.66
CA ASN A 235 2.66 7.99 -14.11
C ASN A 235 1.34 8.69 -14.45
N MET A 236 1.06 8.79 -15.75
CA MET A 236 -0.12 9.51 -16.25
C MET A 236 -1.45 8.94 -15.73
N VAL A 237 -1.54 7.63 -15.49
CA VAL A 237 -2.77 7.00 -15.00
C VAL A 237 -3.06 7.41 -13.56
N LEU A 238 -2.05 7.33 -12.68
CA LEU A 238 -2.17 7.78 -11.29
C LEU A 238 -2.42 9.29 -11.20
N GLU A 239 -1.72 10.07 -12.01
CA GLU A 239 -1.89 11.54 -12.06
C GLU A 239 -3.33 11.92 -12.42
N ASN A 240 -3.89 11.30 -13.46
CA ASN A 240 -5.26 11.58 -13.90
C ASN A 240 -6.30 11.07 -12.88
N ALA A 241 -6.06 9.91 -12.26
CA ALA A 241 -6.93 9.39 -11.21
C ALA A 241 -6.97 10.32 -9.98
N LEU A 242 -5.81 10.83 -9.58
CA LEU A 242 -5.67 11.79 -8.49
C LEU A 242 -6.34 13.13 -8.82
N GLU A 243 -6.08 13.67 -10.01
CA GLU A 243 -6.73 14.90 -10.48
C GLU A 243 -8.25 14.78 -10.47
N LEU A 244 -8.78 13.68 -11.01
CA LEU A 244 -10.22 13.43 -11.06
C LEU A 244 -10.82 13.38 -9.65
N GLU A 245 -10.23 12.62 -8.72
CA GLU A 245 -10.76 12.52 -7.36
C GLU A 245 -10.70 13.86 -6.61
N ILE A 246 -9.61 14.63 -6.77
CA ILE A 246 -9.50 16.00 -6.21
C ILE A 246 -10.65 16.87 -6.72
N LEU A 247 -10.86 16.91 -8.03
CA LEU A 247 -11.87 17.77 -8.65
C LEU A 247 -13.29 17.35 -8.26
N THR A 248 -13.58 16.04 -8.22
CA THR A 248 -14.89 15.53 -7.76
C THR A 248 -15.20 16.01 -6.35
N GLN A 249 -14.26 15.84 -5.42
CA GLN A 249 -14.44 16.24 -4.01
C GLN A 249 -14.60 17.77 -3.86
N LEU A 250 -13.89 18.57 -4.66
CA LEU A 250 -14.05 20.03 -4.67
C LEU A 250 -15.41 20.49 -5.20
N THR A 251 -16.03 19.73 -6.11
CA THR A 251 -17.34 20.07 -6.69
C THR A 251 -18.52 19.61 -5.84
N GLU A 252 -18.38 18.53 -5.07
CA GLU A 252 -19.45 18.01 -4.19
C GLU A 252 -19.67 18.87 -2.93
N ASP A 253 -18.71 19.77 -2.61
CA ASP A 253 -18.76 20.68 -1.46
C ASP A 253 -19.34 22.08 -1.81
N GLN A 254 -19.88 22.26 -3.03
CA GLN A 254 -20.60 23.46 -3.51
C GLN A 254 -22.12 23.25 -3.52
#